data_AF-A0A6M0ATJ6-F1
#
_entry.id   AF-A0A6M0ATJ6-F1
#
_cell.length_a   1.000
_cell.length_b   1.000
_cell.length_c   1.000
_cell.angle_alpha   90.00
_cell.angle_beta   90.00
_cell.angle_gamma   90.00
#
_symmetry.space_group_name_H-M   'P 1'
#
loop_
_entity.id
_entity.type
_entity.pdbx_description
1 polymer ?
#
loop_
_entity_poly.entity_id
_entity_poly.type
_entity_poly.pdbx_seq_one_letter_code
_entity_poly.pdbx_strand_id
1 'polypeptide(L)'
;MITKLFIENQKHFNYPYGKRKIYERISKFLSFPTYSIRKDLGISVINCQGKLPSISKKDGFLVWFPKTFDPVSEVIGECRDYIATVDQSIFTKQGEGKEEYLRGIHPDKSKLTESLVKLACDRTLVSIVTKYIGILPIINGVKLLYSPNKKLYEGGAQFFHLDPEGVRQIKLYIHVEDVTEESGPLTLIPAQESQKIYRSYQGGRLTDEWISRLIDPQHFYSITGASGTMIFADTSRCFHFGSRPGKKPRFVIILQYISPFAINFPWFGWVRKPLHAHLVNHNTSMIDQYLLGVK
;
A
#
# COMPACT_ATOMS: atom_id res chain seq x y z
N MET A 1 -29.40 6.63 -3.85
CA MET A 1 -29.35 7.78 -2.92
C MET A 1 -28.37 7.54 -1.75
N ILE A 2 -28.50 6.42 -1.02
CA ILE A 2 -27.62 6.04 0.11
C ILE A 2 -26.13 5.99 -0.28
N THR A 3 -25.82 5.41 -1.44
CA THR A 3 -24.45 5.25 -1.95
C THR A 3 -23.75 6.58 -2.23
N LYS A 4 -24.48 7.58 -2.76
CA LYS A 4 -23.94 8.90 -3.09
C LYS A 4 -23.69 9.74 -1.83
N LEU A 5 -24.63 9.71 -0.89
CA LEU A 5 -24.50 10.36 0.42
C LEU A 5 -23.34 9.76 1.22
N PHE A 6 -23.13 8.44 1.14
CA PHE A 6 -22.02 7.77 1.80
C PHE A 6 -20.66 8.16 1.20
N ILE A 7 -20.54 8.27 -0.14
CA ILE A 7 -19.33 8.73 -0.82
C ILE A 7 -18.96 10.16 -0.40
N GLU A 8 -19.94 11.06 -0.39
CA GLU A 8 -19.75 12.45 0.01
C GLU A 8 -19.27 12.56 1.46
N ASN A 9 -19.75 11.68 2.34
CA ASN A 9 -19.39 11.64 3.76
C ASN A 9 -18.20 10.72 4.10
N GLN A 10 -17.64 9.97 3.15
CA GLN A 10 -16.57 8.99 3.37
C GLN A 10 -15.34 9.64 4.05
N LYS A 11 -15.03 10.89 3.67
CA LYS A 11 -13.92 11.67 4.24
C LYS A 11 -14.06 11.90 5.75
N HIS A 12 -15.28 12.00 6.28
CA HIS A 12 -15.54 12.21 7.72
C HIS A 12 -15.28 10.98 8.59
N PHE A 13 -15.14 9.81 7.97
CA PHE A 13 -14.80 8.57 8.65
C PHE A 13 -13.31 8.23 8.52
N ASN A 14 -12.59 8.83 7.57
CA ASN A 14 -11.14 8.61 7.40
C ASN A 14 -10.36 8.98 8.67
N TYR A 15 -10.84 10.00 9.39
CA TYR A 15 -10.27 10.47 10.65
C TYR A 15 -11.38 10.88 11.62
N PRO A 16 -11.22 10.71 12.95
CA PRO A 16 -10.10 10.07 13.64
C PRO A 16 -10.14 8.53 13.60
N TYR A 17 -9.01 7.89 13.90
CA TYR A 17 -8.81 6.43 13.86
C TYR A 17 -9.92 5.61 14.55
N GLY A 18 -10.49 6.11 15.65
CA GLY A 18 -11.58 5.46 16.37
C GLY A 18 -12.84 5.23 15.53
N LYS A 19 -13.22 6.18 14.66
CA LYS A 19 -14.40 6.04 13.78
C LYS A 19 -14.22 4.90 12.77
N ARG A 20 -13.04 4.79 12.17
CA ARG A 20 -12.69 3.67 11.25
C ARG A 20 -12.83 2.31 11.94
N LYS A 21 -12.39 2.21 13.20
CA LYS A 21 -12.46 0.96 13.97
C LYS A 21 -13.89 0.53 14.27
N ILE A 22 -14.78 1.48 14.59
CA ILE A 22 -16.21 1.23 14.79
C ILE A 22 -16.84 0.77 13.48
N TYR A 23 -16.57 1.49 12.39
CA TYR A 23 -17.08 1.15 11.06
C TYR A 23 -16.69 -0.28 10.64
N GLU A 24 -15.41 -0.62 10.73
CA GLU A 24 -14.92 -1.95 10.32
C GLU A 24 -15.55 -3.07 11.16
N ARG A 25 -15.80 -2.83 12.45
CA ARG A 25 -16.50 -3.80 13.33
C ARG A 25 -17.94 -4.03 12.91
N ILE A 26 -18.68 -2.95 12.65
CA ILE A 26 -20.07 -3.05 12.19
C ILE A 26 -20.13 -3.72 10.82
N SER A 27 -19.21 -3.36 9.91
CA SER A 27 -19.12 -3.96 8.57
C SER A 27 -18.87 -5.47 8.64
N LYS A 28 -17.98 -5.93 9.52
CA LYS A 28 -17.73 -7.37 9.76
C LYS A 28 -18.98 -8.10 10.27
N PHE A 29 -19.75 -7.46 11.15
CA PHE A 29 -20.98 -8.03 11.70
C PHE A 29 -22.07 -8.14 10.64
N LEU A 30 -22.32 -7.07 9.88
CA LEU A 30 -23.36 -7.06 8.84
C LEU A 30 -23.03 -7.97 7.65
N SER A 31 -21.74 -8.18 7.38
CA SER A 31 -21.25 -9.05 6.31
C SER A 31 -20.61 -10.33 6.86
N PHE A 32 -21.17 -10.89 7.94
CA PHE A 32 -20.60 -12.04 8.64
C PHE A 32 -20.30 -13.26 7.73
N PRO A 33 -21.17 -13.67 6.77
CA PRO A 33 -20.84 -14.77 5.87
C PRO A 33 -19.55 -14.52 5.07
N THR A 34 -19.41 -13.33 4.49
CA THR A 34 -18.19 -12.92 3.77
C THR A 34 -16.98 -12.86 4.69
N TYR A 35 -17.16 -12.37 5.93
CA TYR A 35 -16.10 -12.35 6.94
C TYR A 35 -15.59 -13.75 7.26
N SER A 36 -16.49 -14.70 7.51
CA SER A 36 -16.15 -16.08 7.83
C SER A 36 -15.42 -16.78 6.69
N ILE A 37 -15.94 -16.69 5.45
CA ILE A 37 -15.27 -17.29 4.27
C ILE A 37 -13.86 -16.72 4.09
N ARG A 38 -13.70 -15.40 4.15
CA ARG A 38 -12.37 -14.76 3.99
C ARG A 38 -11.43 -15.07 5.16
N LYS A 39 -11.96 -15.37 6.35
CA LYS A 39 -11.17 -15.85 7.48
C LYS A 39 -10.63 -17.25 7.23
N ASP A 40 -11.50 -18.16 6.78
CA ASP A 40 -11.12 -19.56 6.49
C ASP A 40 -10.10 -19.63 5.35
N LEU A 41 -10.35 -18.88 4.26
CA LEU A 41 -9.40 -18.75 3.16
C LEU A 41 -8.07 -18.11 3.59
N GLY A 42 -8.13 -17.14 4.51
CA GLY A 42 -6.92 -16.53 5.05
C GLY A 42 -6.08 -17.53 5.86
N ILE A 43 -6.73 -18.37 6.67
CA ILE A 43 -6.08 -19.44 7.42
C ILE A 43 -5.48 -20.47 6.48
N SER A 44 -6.19 -20.88 5.43
CA SER A 44 -5.67 -21.86 4.46
C SER A 44 -4.42 -21.34 3.75
N VAL A 45 -4.42 -20.09 3.30
CA VAL A 45 -3.23 -19.47 2.68
C VAL A 45 -2.05 -19.42 3.66
N ILE A 46 -2.29 -19.12 4.93
CA ILE A 46 -1.22 -19.08 5.94
C ILE A 46 -0.66 -20.48 6.22
N ASN A 47 -1.52 -21.49 6.36
CA ASN A 47 -1.12 -22.85 6.73
C ASN A 47 -0.38 -23.58 5.61
N CYS A 48 -0.60 -23.22 4.35
CA CYS A 48 0.13 -23.78 3.21
C CYS A 48 1.55 -23.23 3.05
N GLN A 49 1.99 -22.32 3.92
CA GLN A 49 3.33 -21.71 3.85
C GLN A 49 4.22 -22.19 4.99
N GLY A 50 5.52 -22.28 4.72
CA GLY A 50 6.53 -22.50 5.75
C GLY A 50 6.66 -21.30 6.71
N LYS A 51 7.71 -21.29 7.53
CA LYS A 51 7.99 -20.18 8.44
C LYS A 51 8.39 -18.93 7.65
N LEU A 52 7.44 -18.01 7.50
CA LEU A 52 7.65 -16.70 6.87
C LEU A 52 7.93 -15.60 7.92
N PRO A 53 8.62 -14.51 7.53
CA PRO A 53 8.76 -13.35 8.40
C PRO A 53 7.38 -12.73 8.69
N SER A 54 7.28 -12.00 9.79
CA SER A 54 6.03 -11.38 10.22
C SER A 54 6.19 -9.91 10.49
N ILE A 55 5.18 -9.14 10.09
CA ILE A 55 5.09 -7.71 10.37
C ILE A 55 4.77 -7.52 11.86
N SER A 56 5.63 -6.77 12.56
CA SER A 56 5.45 -6.44 13.98
C SER A 56 4.18 -5.60 14.16
N LYS A 57 3.30 -5.95 15.10
CA LYS A 57 2.11 -5.12 15.41
C LYS A 57 2.47 -3.80 16.11
N LYS A 58 3.61 -3.80 16.80
CA LYS A 58 4.19 -2.65 17.51
C LYS A 58 4.75 -1.65 16.49
N ASP A 59 5.55 -2.15 15.55
CA ASP A 59 6.24 -1.29 14.60
C ASP A 59 5.38 -1.00 13.36
N GLY A 60 4.53 -1.94 12.97
CA GLY A 60 3.59 -1.79 11.85
C GLY A 60 4.25 -1.95 10.48
N PHE A 61 5.52 -2.33 10.41
CA PHE A 61 6.19 -2.62 9.16
C PHE A 61 7.21 -3.76 9.27
N LEU A 62 7.66 -4.26 8.12
CA LEU A 62 8.71 -5.26 7.94
C LEU A 62 9.52 -4.87 6.71
N VAL A 63 10.84 -4.79 6.87
CA VAL A 63 11.78 -4.76 5.74
C VAL A 63 12.28 -6.18 5.52
N TRP A 64 12.14 -6.68 4.30
CA TRP A 64 12.51 -8.04 3.93
C TRP A 64 13.27 -8.04 2.62
N PHE A 65 14.44 -8.68 2.63
CA PHE A 65 15.27 -8.87 1.44
C PHE A 65 15.71 -10.34 1.40
N PRO A 66 14.91 -11.24 0.80
CA PRO A 66 15.31 -12.63 0.65
C PRO A 66 16.44 -12.74 -0.38
N LYS A 67 17.43 -13.61 -0.11
CA LYS A 67 18.52 -13.87 -1.06
C LYS A 67 18.01 -14.42 -2.40
N THR A 68 16.92 -15.18 -2.38
CA THR A 68 16.27 -15.76 -3.56
C THR A 68 14.76 -15.66 -3.39
N PHE A 69 14.12 -14.85 -4.22
CA PHE A 69 12.66 -14.82 -4.39
C PHE A 69 12.34 -14.44 -5.83
N ASP A 70 12.26 -15.47 -6.66
CA ASP A 70 12.19 -15.36 -8.13
C ASP A 70 11.02 -14.50 -8.62
N PRO A 71 9.80 -14.58 -8.05
CA PRO A 71 8.68 -13.76 -8.52
C PRO A 71 8.95 -12.25 -8.47
N VAL A 72 9.71 -11.77 -7.47
CA VAL A 72 10.07 -10.35 -7.38
C VAL A 72 11.18 -10.00 -8.38
N SER A 73 12.17 -10.88 -8.53
CA SER A 73 13.30 -10.66 -9.44
C SER A 73 12.84 -10.62 -10.90
N GLU A 74 11.94 -11.53 -11.29
CA GLU A 74 11.32 -11.56 -12.62
C GLU A 74 10.56 -10.26 -12.92
N VAL A 75 9.68 -9.83 -12.02
CA VAL A 75 8.89 -8.61 -12.20
C VAL A 75 9.76 -7.35 -12.19
N ILE A 76 10.86 -7.32 -11.43
CA ILE A 76 11.84 -6.24 -11.51
C ILE A 76 12.50 -6.18 -12.90
N GLY A 77 12.84 -7.35 -13.47
CA GLY A 77 13.32 -7.45 -14.86
C GLY A 77 12.33 -6.84 -15.85
N GLU A 78 11.07 -7.28 -15.80
CA GLU A 78 10.00 -6.73 -16.64
C GLU A 78 9.80 -5.21 -16.44
N CYS A 79 9.91 -4.72 -15.19
CA CYS A 79 9.84 -3.28 -14.92
C CYS A 79 10.98 -2.53 -15.60
N ARG A 80 12.21 -3.04 -15.55
CA ARG A 80 13.38 -2.41 -16.17
C ARG A 80 13.25 -2.39 -17.70
N ASP A 81 12.82 -3.50 -18.29
CA ASP A 81 12.56 -3.58 -19.74
C ASP A 81 11.48 -2.57 -20.16
N TYR A 82 10.42 -2.44 -19.35
CA TYR A 82 9.38 -1.44 -19.58
C TYR A 82 9.92 0.00 -19.46
N ILE A 83 10.71 0.29 -18.43
CA ILE A 83 11.33 1.62 -18.22
C ILE A 83 12.25 1.98 -19.40
N ALA A 84 12.99 1.01 -19.94
CA ALA A 84 13.87 1.22 -21.08
C ALA A 84 13.12 1.48 -22.40
N THR A 85 11.88 1.01 -22.53
CA THR A 85 11.11 1.05 -23.79
C THR A 85 9.98 2.08 -23.81
N VAL A 86 9.50 2.54 -22.65
CA VAL A 86 8.48 3.59 -22.56
C VAL A 86 9.02 4.92 -23.12
N ASP A 87 8.12 5.77 -23.60
CA ASP A 87 8.47 7.14 -24.02
C ASP A 87 9.17 7.88 -22.86
N GLN A 88 10.46 8.16 -23.06
CA GLN A 88 11.33 8.78 -22.07
C GLN A 88 10.87 10.19 -21.68
N SER A 89 10.02 10.84 -22.48
CA SER A 89 9.39 12.11 -22.13
C SER A 89 8.60 12.04 -20.81
N ILE A 90 8.13 10.85 -20.41
CA ILE A 90 7.42 10.63 -19.14
C ILE A 90 8.29 10.97 -17.91
N PHE A 91 9.62 10.88 -18.02
CA PHE A 91 10.55 11.15 -16.93
C PHE A 91 11.00 12.62 -16.87
N THR A 92 10.86 13.35 -17.98
CA THR A 92 11.34 14.74 -18.11
C THR A 92 10.21 15.76 -18.11
N LYS A 93 9.01 15.40 -18.59
CA LYS A 93 7.86 16.32 -18.65
C LYS A 93 7.53 16.89 -17.27
N GLN A 94 7.07 18.13 -17.23
CA GLN A 94 6.49 18.68 -16.01
C GLN A 94 5.13 18.01 -15.78
N GLY A 95 4.94 17.46 -14.57
CA GLY A 95 3.65 16.94 -14.15
C GLY A 95 2.78 18.04 -13.57
N GLU A 96 1.57 17.69 -13.15
CA GLU A 96 0.71 18.58 -12.36
C GLU A 96 0.30 17.87 -11.07
N GLY A 97 0.30 18.60 -9.96
CA GLY A 97 -0.11 18.08 -8.65
C GLY A 97 0.76 16.92 -8.19
N LYS A 98 0.16 15.73 -8.03
CA LYS A 98 0.91 14.56 -7.53
C LYS A 98 1.99 14.08 -8.51
N GLU A 99 1.74 14.22 -9.80
CA GLU A 99 2.67 13.78 -10.84
C GLU A 99 3.93 14.65 -10.90
N GLU A 100 3.99 15.77 -10.18
CA GLU A 100 5.21 16.57 -10.08
C GLU A 100 6.32 15.85 -9.30
N TYR A 101 5.96 15.05 -8.29
CA TYR A 101 6.91 14.37 -7.41
C TYR A 101 6.76 12.85 -7.34
N LEU A 102 5.62 12.28 -7.77
CA LEU A 102 5.39 10.85 -7.75
C LEU A 102 4.46 10.43 -8.88
N ARG A 103 5.04 9.84 -9.93
CA ARG A 103 4.35 9.52 -11.19
C ARG A 103 4.01 8.06 -11.31
N GLY A 104 2.79 7.77 -11.76
CA GLY A 104 2.46 6.43 -12.28
C GLY A 104 2.95 6.30 -13.70
N ILE A 105 3.87 5.36 -13.97
CA ILE A 105 4.50 5.27 -15.30
C ILE A 105 4.02 4.09 -16.14
N HIS A 106 3.18 3.23 -15.58
CA HIS A 106 2.57 2.11 -16.31
C HIS A 106 1.04 2.31 -16.41
N PRO A 107 0.42 2.09 -17.58
CA PRO A 107 -1.01 2.27 -17.77
C PRO A 107 -1.79 1.04 -17.28
N ASP A 108 -3.01 1.30 -16.79
CA ASP A 108 -3.97 0.23 -16.48
C ASP A 108 -4.23 -0.60 -17.75
N LYS A 109 -4.12 -1.94 -17.64
CA LYS A 109 -4.28 -2.96 -18.69
C LYS A 109 -3.02 -3.28 -19.54
N SER A 110 -1.84 -2.84 -19.13
CA SER A 110 -0.60 -3.33 -19.76
C SER A 110 -0.27 -4.77 -19.34
N LYS A 111 0.55 -5.47 -20.13
CA LYS A 111 1.14 -6.78 -19.73
C LYS A 111 1.85 -6.67 -18.37
N LEU A 112 2.57 -5.57 -18.14
CA LEU A 112 3.23 -5.31 -16.86
C LEU A 112 2.22 -5.24 -15.69
N THR A 113 1.04 -4.64 -15.91
CA THR A 113 -0.03 -4.64 -14.90
C THR A 113 -0.46 -6.06 -14.55
N GLU A 114 -0.60 -6.96 -15.53
CA GLU A 114 -0.94 -8.36 -15.29
C GLU A 114 0.15 -9.08 -14.47
N SER A 115 1.43 -8.86 -14.80
CA SER A 115 2.57 -9.40 -14.03
C SER A 115 2.60 -8.86 -12.59
N LEU A 116 2.34 -7.57 -12.40
CA LEU A 116 2.25 -6.97 -11.07
C LEU A 116 1.06 -7.50 -10.27
N VAL A 117 -0.10 -7.74 -10.90
CA VAL A 117 -1.25 -8.37 -10.25
C VAL A 117 -0.94 -9.82 -9.90
N LYS A 118 -0.29 -10.58 -10.79
CA LYS A 118 0.14 -11.95 -10.51
C LYS A 118 1.07 -12.00 -9.30
N LEU A 119 2.05 -11.09 -9.22
CA LEU A 119 2.91 -10.93 -8.05
C LEU A 119 2.10 -10.57 -6.80
N ALA A 120 1.13 -9.65 -6.91
CA ALA A 120 0.27 -9.29 -5.78
C ALA A 120 -0.58 -10.47 -5.26
N CYS A 121 -0.89 -11.44 -6.11
CA CYS A 121 -1.57 -12.68 -5.74
C CYS A 121 -0.61 -13.78 -5.22
N ASP A 122 0.70 -13.57 -5.23
CA ASP A 122 1.67 -14.56 -4.76
C ASP A 122 1.36 -15.01 -3.32
N ARG A 123 1.35 -16.33 -3.08
CA ARG A 123 0.90 -16.90 -1.81
C ARG A 123 1.82 -16.58 -0.65
N THR A 124 3.11 -16.37 -0.90
CA THR A 124 4.07 -15.93 0.12
C THR A 124 3.74 -14.52 0.59
N LEU A 125 3.58 -13.60 -0.35
CA LEU A 125 3.26 -12.20 -0.07
C LEU A 125 1.88 -12.06 0.60
N VAL A 126 0.87 -12.74 0.05
CA VAL A 126 -0.49 -12.75 0.60
C VAL A 126 -0.51 -13.34 2.00
N SER A 127 0.27 -14.38 2.31
CA SER A 127 0.34 -14.98 3.65
C SER A 127 0.87 -13.98 4.69
N ILE A 128 1.97 -13.29 4.39
CA ILE A 128 2.56 -12.26 5.27
C ILE A 128 1.54 -11.15 5.56
N VAL A 129 0.89 -10.64 4.51
CA VAL A 129 -0.11 -9.57 4.61
C VAL A 129 -1.35 -10.05 5.39
N THR A 130 -1.87 -11.23 5.04
CA THR A 130 -3.07 -11.83 5.66
C THR A 130 -2.85 -12.04 7.15
N LYS A 131 -1.68 -12.51 7.56
CA LYS A 131 -1.32 -12.70 8.97
C LYS A 131 -1.34 -11.39 9.76
N TYR A 132 -0.91 -10.29 9.15
CA TYR A 132 -0.87 -8.97 9.80
C TYR A 132 -2.24 -8.28 9.85
N ILE A 133 -2.94 -8.21 8.71
CA ILE A 133 -4.29 -7.63 8.62
C ILE A 133 -5.27 -8.48 9.43
N GLY A 134 -5.07 -9.80 9.43
CA GLY A 134 -5.86 -10.79 10.14
C GLY A 134 -7.01 -11.35 9.32
N ILE A 135 -7.11 -11.06 8.03
CA ILE A 135 -8.13 -11.60 7.11
C ILE A 135 -7.59 -11.57 5.68
N LEU A 136 -8.08 -12.44 4.80
CA LEU A 136 -7.71 -12.41 3.38
C LEU A 136 -8.06 -11.03 2.79
N PRO A 137 -7.06 -10.25 2.36
CA PRO A 137 -7.26 -8.86 1.95
C PRO A 137 -7.85 -8.75 0.55
N ILE A 138 -7.98 -7.51 0.08
CA ILE A 138 -8.24 -7.17 -1.31
C ILE A 138 -7.06 -6.37 -1.85
N ILE A 139 -6.64 -6.71 -3.06
CA ILE A 139 -5.64 -5.96 -3.82
C ILE A 139 -6.34 -4.73 -4.39
N ASN A 140 -6.06 -3.57 -3.78
CA ASN A 140 -6.69 -2.30 -4.13
C ASN A 140 -5.93 -1.52 -5.20
N GLY A 141 -4.68 -1.91 -5.48
CA GLY A 141 -3.92 -1.34 -6.58
C GLY A 141 -2.54 -1.94 -6.70
N VAL A 142 -2.04 -1.99 -7.94
CA VAL A 142 -0.66 -2.28 -8.27
C VAL A 142 -0.10 -1.13 -9.08
N LYS A 143 1.12 -0.67 -8.76
CA LYS A 143 1.71 0.50 -9.40
C LYS A 143 3.20 0.35 -9.58
N LEU A 144 3.72 0.69 -10.75
CA LEU A 144 5.10 1.12 -10.93
C LEU A 144 5.15 2.65 -10.87
N LEU A 145 5.92 3.17 -9.91
CA LEU A 145 6.02 4.61 -9.65
C LEU A 145 7.43 5.13 -9.91
N TYR A 146 7.51 6.31 -10.50
CA TYR A 146 8.73 7.08 -10.67
C TYR A 146 8.70 8.34 -9.79
N SER A 147 9.76 8.54 -9.00
CA SER A 147 9.94 9.76 -8.22
C SER A 147 11.13 10.54 -8.78
N PRO A 148 10.93 11.75 -9.35
CA PRO A 148 12.02 12.58 -9.82
C PRO A 148 12.93 13.09 -8.69
N ASN A 149 12.40 13.18 -7.46
CA ASN A 149 13.09 13.67 -6.26
C ASN A 149 13.76 15.05 -6.43
N LYS A 150 13.14 15.95 -7.20
CA LYS A 150 13.74 17.27 -7.52
C LYS A 150 13.43 18.35 -6.50
N LYS A 151 12.18 18.41 -6.02
CA LYS A 151 11.66 19.50 -5.18
C LYS A 151 10.64 18.96 -4.18
N LEU A 152 10.49 19.68 -3.08
CA LEU A 152 9.41 19.46 -2.12
C LEU A 152 8.19 20.25 -2.58
N TYR A 153 7.04 19.59 -2.67
CA TYR A 153 5.77 20.18 -3.06
C TYR A 153 4.85 20.22 -1.85
N GLU A 154 4.48 21.43 -1.42
CA GLU A 154 3.63 21.63 -0.26
C GLU A 154 2.30 20.87 -0.39
N GLY A 155 1.84 20.28 0.72
CA GLY A 155 0.64 19.44 0.73
C GLY A 155 0.78 18.09 0.00
N GLY A 156 1.94 17.79 -0.57
CA GLY A 156 2.23 16.53 -1.25
C GLY A 156 2.41 15.33 -0.32
N ALA A 157 2.50 14.12 -0.89
CA ALA A 157 2.81 12.90 -0.13
C ALA A 157 4.27 12.82 0.38
N GLN A 158 5.07 13.88 0.13
CA GLN A 158 6.43 14.05 0.65
C GLN A 158 6.46 14.55 2.11
N PHE A 159 5.30 14.97 2.62
CA PHE A 159 5.08 15.31 4.03
C PHE A 159 4.49 14.12 4.79
N PHE A 160 4.72 14.06 6.10
CA PHE A 160 4.22 12.97 6.92
C PHE A 160 2.70 12.85 6.85
N HIS A 161 2.21 11.64 6.64
CA HIS A 161 0.78 11.36 6.62
C HIS A 161 0.44 9.91 6.97
N LEU A 162 -0.86 9.69 7.18
CA LEU A 162 -1.46 8.36 7.12
C LEU A 162 -2.30 8.24 5.86
N ASP A 163 -2.43 7.00 5.43
CA ASP A 163 -3.32 6.61 4.35
C ASP A 163 -4.70 6.26 4.93
N PRO A 164 -5.79 6.82 4.36
CA PRO A 164 -7.11 6.76 4.98
C PRO A 164 -7.89 5.47 4.73
N GLU A 165 -7.46 4.62 3.78
CA GLU A 165 -8.28 3.58 3.15
C GLU A 165 -8.85 2.55 4.12
N GLY A 166 -8.18 2.27 5.24
CA GLY A 166 -8.66 1.32 6.26
C GLY A 166 -8.08 1.56 7.66
N VAL A 167 -8.51 0.75 8.64
CA VAL A 167 -7.91 0.71 10.00
C VAL A 167 -6.51 0.11 9.97
N ARG A 168 -6.34 -0.91 9.13
CA ARG A 168 -5.06 -1.47 8.72
C ARG A 168 -5.08 -1.61 7.21
N GLN A 169 -3.94 -1.36 6.61
CA GLN A 169 -3.63 -1.74 5.24
C GLN A 169 -2.20 -2.23 5.19
N ILE A 170 -1.78 -2.81 4.07
CA ILE A 170 -0.37 -3.00 3.77
C ILE A 170 -0.12 -2.42 2.39
N LYS A 171 0.79 -1.46 2.31
CA LYS A 171 1.48 -1.13 1.06
C LYS A 171 2.81 -1.87 1.07
N LEU A 172 2.98 -2.78 0.13
CA LEU A 172 4.23 -3.45 -0.14
C LEU A 172 5.00 -2.63 -1.17
N TYR A 173 6.06 -1.97 -0.71
CA TYR A 173 6.99 -1.23 -1.56
C TYR A 173 8.12 -2.16 -1.98
N ILE A 174 8.44 -2.21 -3.26
CA ILE A 174 9.56 -3.02 -3.77
C ILE A 174 10.49 -2.10 -4.55
N HIS A 175 11.77 -2.14 -4.18
CA HIS A 175 12.82 -1.37 -4.81
C HIS A 175 13.15 -1.96 -6.18
N VAL A 176 12.93 -1.21 -7.27
CA VAL A 176 13.30 -1.66 -8.63
C VAL A 176 14.80 -1.46 -8.87
N GLU A 177 15.37 -0.47 -8.22
CA GLU A 177 16.79 -0.10 -8.23
C GLU A 177 17.27 0.10 -6.79
N ASP A 178 18.58 0.24 -6.60
CA ASP A 178 19.15 0.55 -5.30
C ASP A 178 18.66 1.92 -4.82
N VAL A 179 18.14 1.96 -3.60
CA VAL A 179 17.69 3.19 -2.95
C VAL A 179 18.67 3.54 -1.84
N THR A 180 19.20 4.75 -1.92
CA THR A 180 20.08 5.35 -0.92
C THR A 180 19.39 6.54 -0.26
N GLU A 181 20.01 7.16 0.72
CA GLU A 181 19.49 8.40 1.31
C GLU A 181 19.33 9.52 0.26
N GLU A 182 20.14 9.49 -0.81
CA GLU A 182 20.05 10.44 -1.92
C GLU A 182 18.92 10.16 -2.90
N SER A 183 18.19 9.05 -2.72
CA SER A 183 17.12 8.59 -3.60
C SER A 183 15.71 8.93 -3.07
N GLY A 184 15.59 9.78 -2.05
CA GLY A 184 14.31 10.13 -1.43
C GLY A 184 13.54 8.90 -0.90
N PRO A 185 14.17 8.09 -0.02
CA PRO A 185 13.63 6.80 0.45
C PRO A 185 12.28 6.94 1.14
N LEU A 186 11.56 5.82 1.25
CA LEU A 186 10.39 5.74 2.13
C LEU A 186 10.88 5.88 3.57
N THR A 187 10.30 6.81 4.31
CA THR A 187 10.53 6.97 5.75
C THR A 187 9.26 6.65 6.51
N LEU A 188 9.38 5.81 7.55
CA LEU A 188 8.28 5.38 8.40
C LEU A 188 8.53 5.77 9.86
N ILE A 189 7.47 6.16 10.56
CA ILE A 189 7.42 6.22 12.02
C ILE A 189 6.67 4.97 12.51
N PRO A 190 7.22 4.18 13.44
CA PRO A 190 6.59 2.97 13.95
C PRO A 190 5.14 3.21 14.41
N ALA A 191 4.27 2.22 14.24
CA ALA A 191 2.86 2.32 14.57
C ALA A 191 2.60 2.62 16.05
N GLN A 192 3.49 2.22 16.97
CA GLN A 192 3.41 2.59 18.38
C GLN A 192 3.73 4.07 18.59
N GLU A 193 4.80 4.57 17.98
CA GLU A 193 5.20 5.97 18.07
C GLU A 193 4.15 6.89 17.42
N SER A 194 3.67 6.49 16.24
CA SER A 194 2.60 7.18 15.50
C SER A 194 1.32 7.38 16.32
N GLN A 195 1.01 6.50 17.29
CA GLN A 195 -0.19 6.65 18.13
C GLN A 195 -0.16 7.92 18.99
N LYS A 196 1.03 8.42 19.34
CA LYS A 196 1.18 9.68 20.10
C LYS A 196 0.58 10.87 19.33
N ILE A 197 0.51 10.77 17.99
CA ILE A 197 -0.01 11.82 17.10
C ILE A 197 -1.54 11.70 16.89
N TYR A 198 -2.12 10.50 17.03
CA TYR A 198 -3.49 10.23 16.57
C TYR A 198 -4.58 11.12 17.19
N ARG A 199 -4.41 11.53 18.45
CA ARG A 199 -5.40 12.37 19.14
C ARG A 199 -5.49 13.78 18.54
N SER A 200 -4.37 14.29 18.05
CA SER A 200 -4.26 15.63 17.48
C SER A 200 -4.36 15.64 15.95
N TYR A 201 -4.38 14.45 15.31
CA TYR A 201 -4.41 14.32 13.86
C TYR A 201 -5.83 14.26 13.30
N GLN A 202 -6.18 15.27 12.50
CA GLN A 202 -7.46 15.37 11.80
C GLN A 202 -7.37 15.00 10.31
N GLY A 203 -6.26 14.38 9.90
CA GLY A 203 -5.95 14.11 8.49
C GLY A 203 -5.00 15.15 7.88
N GLY A 204 -4.67 14.95 6.60
CA GLY A 204 -3.79 15.85 5.86
C GLY A 204 -2.31 15.50 5.98
N ARG A 205 -1.46 16.51 5.75
CA ARG A 205 -0.01 16.43 5.70
C ARG A 205 0.59 17.19 6.87
N LEU A 206 1.60 16.61 7.51
CA LEU A 206 2.29 17.19 8.66
C LEU A 206 3.74 17.47 8.31
N THR A 207 4.23 18.63 8.74
CA THR A 207 5.64 19.02 8.57
C THR A 207 6.52 18.32 9.59
N ASP A 208 7.82 18.30 9.32
CA ASP A 208 8.80 17.70 10.22
C ASP A 208 8.83 18.43 11.57
N GLU A 209 8.69 19.76 11.56
CA GLU A 209 8.63 20.57 12.77
C GLU A 209 7.40 20.24 13.61
N TRP A 210 6.27 19.91 12.98
CA TRP A 210 5.07 19.52 13.72
C TRP A 210 5.25 18.13 14.35
N ILE A 211 5.74 17.15 13.58
CA ILE A 211 5.96 15.78 14.06
C ILE A 211 7.00 15.76 15.19
N SER A 212 8.08 16.53 15.03
CA SER A 212 9.21 16.56 15.96
C SER A 212 8.86 17.15 17.34
N ARG A 213 7.70 17.81 17.48
CA ARG A 213 7.17 18.23 18.80
C ARG A 213 6.70 17.05 19.65
N LEU A 214 6.38 15.91 19.03
CA LEU A 214 5.79 14.75 19.69
C LEU A 214 6.64 13.49 19.55
N ILE A 215 7.41 13.38 18.46
CA ILE A 215 8.20 12.20 18.11
C ILE A 215 9.65 12.63 17.93
N ASP A 216 10.56 11.96 18.62
CA ASP A 216 11.98 12.14 18.39
C ASP A 216 12.37 11.67 16.97
N PRO A 217 13.10 12.46 16.17
CA PRO A 217 13.60 12.07 14.85
C PRO A 217 14.36 10.74 14.81
N GLN A 218 14.93 10.25 15.93
CA GLN A 218 15.52 8.91 16.00
C GLN A 218 14.52 7.78 15.69
N HIS A 219 13.22 8.06 15.77
CA HIS A 219 12.15 7.13 15.39
C HIS A 219 11.72 7.28 13.92
N PHE A 220 12.45 8.06 13.11
CA PHE A 220 12.21 8.16 11.67
C PHE A 220 13.08 7.12 10.96
N TYR A 221 12.46 6.05 10.50
CA TYR A 221 13.15 4.95 9.84
C TYR A 221 13.20 5.22 8.35
N SER A 222 14.30 5.82 7.88
CA SER A 222 14.63 5.92 6.47
C SER A 222 15.01 4.54 5.93
N ILE A 223 14.26 4.03 4.95
CA ILE A 223 14.46 2.67 4.46
C ILE A 223 15.18 2.71 3.12
N THR A 224 16.48 2.43 3.18
CA THR A 224 17.37 2.22 2.04
C THR A 224 17.60 0.73 1.82
N GLY A 225 18.14 0.37 0.65
CA GLY A 225 18.43 -1.02 0.33
C GLY A 225 18.68 -1.26 -1.15
N ALA A 226 19.20 -2.44 -1.46
CA ALA A 226 19.41 -2.87 -2.83
C ALA A 226 18.07 -3.10 -3.57
N SER A 227 18.12 -3.12 -4.90
CA SER A 227 17.02 -3.62 -5.73
C SER A 227 16.50 -4.97 -5.22
N GLY A 228 15.19 -5.14 -5.16
CA GLY A 228 14.52 -6.31 -4.58
C GLY A 228 14.17 -6.15 -3.10
N THR A 229 14.63 -5.09 -2.42
CA THR A 229 14.21 -4.81 -1.03
C THR A 229 12.71 -4.57 -0.97
N MET A 230 12.02 -5.37 -0.15
CA MET A 230 10.59 -5.31 0.08
C MET A 230 10.27 -4.67 1.43
N ILE A 231 9.35 -3.71 1.45
CA ILE A 231 8.88 -3.04 2.66
C ILE A 231 7.38 -3.24 2.75
N PHE A 232 6.93 -4.06 3.69
CA PHE A 232 5.52 -4.17 4.05
C PHE A 232 5.22 -3.11 5.09
N ALA A 233 4.45 -2.08 4.75
CA ALA A 233 4.14 -0.99 5.66
C ALA A 233 2.63 -0.82 5.89
N ASP A 234 2.23 -0.78 7.16
CA ASP A 234 0.88 -0.39 7.55
C ASP A 234 0.73 1.13 7.53
N THR A 235 0.49 1.66 6.34
CA THR A 235 0.38 3.11 6.14
C THR A 235 -0.88 3.73 6.72
N SER A 236 -1.83 2.92 7.20
CA SER A 236 -2.95 3.39 8.01
C SER A 236 -2.55 3.72 9.45
N ARG A 237 -1.42 3.17 9.91
CA ARG A 237 -0.94 3.30 11.29
C ARG A 237 0.46 3.90 11.44
N CYS A 238 1.30 3.79 10.43
CA CYS A 238 2.65 4.35 10.40
C CYS A 238 2.62 5.68 9.65
N PHE A 239 2.91 6.79 10.35
CA PHE A 239 3.15 8.05 9.67
C PHE A 239 4.33 7.87 8.73
N HIS A 240 4.16 8.35 7.50
CA HIS A 240 5.15 8.10 6.47
C HIS A 240 5.24 9.24 5.47
N PHE A 241 6.38 9.29 4.79
CA PHE A 241 6.60 10.08 3.59
C PHE A 241 7.56 9.34 2.67
N GLY A 242 7.70 9.80 1.42
CA GLY A 242 8.79 9.40 0.55
C GLY A 242 8.96 10.40 -0.58
N SER A 243 9.85 10.10 -1.52
CA SER A 243 10.05 10.91 -2.73
C SER A 243 10.50 12.34 -2.45
N ARG A 244 11.17 12.58 -1.32
CA ARG A 244 11.74 13.89 -0.97
C ARG A 244 12.92 14.25 -1.88
N PRO A 245 13.30 15.54 -1.95
CA PRO A 245 14.45 15.97 -2.72
C PRO A 245 15.71 15.15 -2.45
N GLY A 246 16.40 14.76 -3.51
CA GLY A 246 17.59 13.94 -3.48
C GLY A 246 18.39 14.10 -4.78
N LYS A 247 19.57 13.48 -4.86
CA LYS A 247 20.43 13.56 -6.05
C LYS A 247 20.01 12.59 -7.15
N LYS A 248 19.24 11.56 -6.82
CA LYS A 248 18.84 10.50 -7.75
C LYS A 248 17.32 10.34 -7.77
N PRO A 249 16.72 10.12 -8.95
CA PRO A 249 15.34 9.65 -8.99
C PRO A 249 15.26 8.21 -8.46
N ARG A 250 14.04 7.68 -8.31
CA ARG A 250 13.85 6.27 -7.98
C ARG A 250 12.61 5.67 -8.63
N PHE A 251 12.67 4.37 -8.87
CA PHE A 251 11.53 3.55 -9.29
C PHE A 251 11.13 2.58 -8.17
N VAL A 252 9.83 2.55 -7.86
CA VAL A 252 9.29 1.68 -6.82
C VAL A 252 7.98 1.06 -7.28
N ILE A 253 7.87 -0.25 -7.07
CA ILE A 253 6.60 -0.96 -7.19
C ILE A 253 5.83 -0.78 -5.88
N ILE A 254 4.54 -0.50 -5.96
CA ILE A 254 3.62 -0.53 -4.82
C ILE A 254 2.49 -1.52 -5.10
N LEU A 255 2.36 -2.53 -4.24
CA LEU A 255 1.21 -3.42 -4.17
C LEU A 255 0.40 -3.07 -2.91
N GLN A 256 -0.86 -2.67 -3.07
CA GLN A 256 -1.70 -2.22 -1.96
C GLN A 256 -2.74 -3.28 -1.61
N TYR A 257 -2.72 -3.70 -0.35
CA TYR A 257 -3.67 -4.64 0.25
C TYR A 257 -4.49 -3.94 1.32
N ILE A 258 -5.80 -4.03 1.25
CA ILE A 258 -6.71 -3.45 2.24
C ILE A 258 -7.69 -4.48 2.77
N SER A 259 -8.24 -4.21 3.96
CA SER A 259 -9.32 -5.02 4.53
C SER A 259 -10.54 -4.98 3.59
N PRO A 260 -11.24 -6.11 3.37
CA PRO A 260 -12.52 -6.12 2.63
C PRO A 260 -13.64 -5.35 3.36
N PHE A 261 -13.41 -4.98 4.63
CA PHE A 261 -14.32 -4.21 5.48
C PHE A 261 -13.84 -2.78 5.70
N ALA A 262 -12.86 -2.35 4.90
CA ALA A 262 -12.39 -0.99 4.90
C ALA A 262 -13.45 -0.07 4.27
N ILE A 263 -13.40 1.22 4.57
CA ILE A 263 -14.47 2.15 4.19
C ILE A 263 -14.64 2.32 2.67
N ASN A 264 -13.62 1.96 1.91
CA ASN A 264 -13.67 1.90 0.46
C ASN A 264 -14.73 0.91 -0.07
N PHE A 265 -15.19 -0.01 0.79
CA PHE A 265 -16.10 -1.10 0.45
C PHE A 265 -17.30 -1.08 1.39
N PRO A 266 -18.29 -0.22 1.13
CA PRO A 266 -19.41 -0.08 2.04
C PRO A 266 -20.37 -1.26 2.03
N TRP A 267 -21.18 -1.28 3.08
CA TRP A 267 -22.06 -2.38 3.44
C TRP A 267 -23.10 -2.69 2.34
N PHE A 268 -23.41 -1.71 1.49
CA PHE A 268 -24.31 -1.82 0.35
C PHE A 268 -23.56 -1.64 -0.96
N GLY A 269 -22.92 -2.72 -1.41
CA GLY A 269 -22.22 -2.77 -2.68
C GLY A 269 -20.86 -2.07 -2.64
N TRP A 270 -19.92 -2.66 -3.36
CA TRP A 270 -18.61 -2.08 -3.65
C TRP A 270 -18.82 -0.76 -4.41
N VAL A 271 -18.86 0.36 -3.69
CA VAL A 271 -18.99 1.73 -4.27
C VAL A 271 -18.01 1.95 -5.42
N ARG A 272 -16.82 1.36 -5.30
CA ARG A 272 -15.87 1.20 -6.38
C ARG A 272 -15.70 -0.28 -6.65
N LYS A 273 -15.95 -0.71 -7.89
CA LYS A 273 -15.51 -2.04 -8.33
C LYS A 273 -14.01 -2.15 -8.08
N PRO A 274 -13.53 -3.23 -7.45
CA PRO A 274 -12.10 -3.46 -7.29
C PRO A 274 -11.39 -3.36 -8.64
N LEU A 275 -10.25 -2.67 -8.67
CA LEU A 275 -9.60 -2.22 -9.89
C LEU A 275 -9.28 -3.38 -10.86
N HIS A 276 -8.91 -4.52 -10.30
CA HIS A 276 -8.41 -5.67 -11.04
C HIS A 276 -9.44 -6.80 -11.19
N ALA A 277 -10.70 -6.56 -10.85
CA ALA A 277 -11.79 -7.54 -10.98
C ALA A 277 -11.95 -8.07 -12.42
N HIS A 278 -11.61 -7.26 -13.42
CA HIS A 278 -11.69 -7.62 -14.84
C HIS A 278 -10.69 -8.70 -15.27
N LEU A 279 -9.67 -8.99 -14.46
CA LEU A 279 -8.67 -10.04 -14.73
C LEU A 279 -9.15 -11.44 -14.31
N VAL A 280 -10.27 -11.54 -13.60
CA VAL A 280 -10.85 -12.81 -13.19
C VAL A 280 -11.49 -13.52 -14.40
N ASN A 281 -11.15 -14.79 -14.58
CA ASN A 281 -11.70 -15.68 -15.59
C ASN A 281 -12.11 -17.05 -14.98
N HIS A 282 -12.60 -17.97 -15.82
CA HIS A 282 -13.10 -19.27 -15.37
C HIS A 282 -12.05 -20.16 -14.68
N ASN A 283 -10.75 -19.92 -14.93
CA ASN A 283 -9.64 -20.66 -14.33
C ASN A 283 -9.06 -19.97 -13.09
N THR A 284 -9.53 -18.76 -12.74
CA THR A 284 -9.02 -18.05 -11.57
C THR A 284 -9.41 -18.78 -10.28
N SER A 285 -8.41 -19.07 -9.43
CA SER A 285 -8.65 -19.78 -8.17
C SER A 285 -9.61 -19.01 -7.26
N MET A 286 -10.31 -19.70 -6.35
CA MET A 286 -11.22 -19.04 -5.42
C MET A 286 -10.52 -17.95 -4.59
N ILE A 287 -9.31 -18.21 -4.09
CA ILE A 287 -8.53 -17.23 -3.32
C ILE A 287 -8.26 -15.98 -4.16
N ASP A 288 -7.86 -16.14 -5.42
CA ASP A 288 -7.57 -15.00 -6.30
C ASP A 288 -8.84 -14.20 -6.64
N GLN A 289 -10.00 -14.86 -6.80
CA GLN A 289 -11.28 -14.16 -6.96
C GLN A 289 -11.60 -13.25 -5.75
N TYR A 290 -11.29 -13.71 -4.53
CA TYR A 290 -11.46 -12.91 -3.31
C TYR A 290 -10.39 -11.81 -3.17
N LEU A 291 -9.13 -12.07 -3.56
CA LEU A 291 -8.06 -11.07 -3.57
C LEU A 291 -8.33 -9.94 -4.57
N LEU A 292 -8.87 -10.28 -5.74
CA LEU A 292 -9.27 -9.32 -6.77
C LEU A 292 -10.65 -8.70 -6.52
N GLY A 293 -11.32 -9.09 -5.42
CA GLY A 293 -12.57 -8.51 -4.94
C GLY A 293 -13.80 -8.78 -5.82
N VAL A 294 -13.78 -9.85 -6.61
CA VAL A 294 -14.96 -10.31 -7.36
C VAL A 294 -15.95 -11.06 -6.46
N LYS A 295 -15.47 -11.68 -5.39
CA LYS A 295 -16.25 -12.42 -4.39
C LYS A 295 -16.09 -11.85 -2.97
#